data_AF-A0A6I0EKB6-F1
#
_entry.id   AF-A0A6I0EKB6-F1
#
_cell.length_a   1.000
_cell.length_b   1.000
_cell.length_c   1.000
_cell.angle_alpha   90.00
_cell.angle_beta   90.00
_cell.angle_gamma   90.00
#
_symmetry.space_group_name_H-M   'P 1'
#
loop_
_entity.id
_entity.type
_entity.pdbx_description
1 polymer ?
#
loop_
_entity_poly.entity_id
_entity_poly.type
_entity_poly.pdbx_seq_one_letter_code
_entity_poly.pdbx_strand_id
1 'polypeptide(L)'
;MPLSSDVAERERRIARLREIKADLAISGGQTSAWDELVDMFHSTADLLEAAAKEMACNYAERPPSFPDALELRMQNLMVHLATTRRLSASLGSLYRSLTPSQRMRADRLLPTLYAECGWLGRPTETQPRGSTRAGANLKIDGRERSPLAA
;
A
#
# COMPACT_ATOMS: atom_id res chain seq x y z
N MET A 1 -14.56 1.03 -18.90
CA MET A 1 -15.29 0.03 -18.09
C MET A 1 -14.36 -0.37 -16.95
N PRO A 2 -14.72 -0.15 -15.68
CA PRO A 2 -13.89 -0.62 -14.58
C PRO A 2 -13.75 -2.15 -14.68
N LEU A 3 -12.54 -2.66 -14.47
CA LEU A 3 -12.32 -4.11 -14.47
C LEU A 3 -13.11 -4.73 -13.32
N SER A 4 -13.61 -5.96 -13.48
CA SER A 4 -14.39 -6.66 -12.44
C SER A 4 -13.65 -6.73 -11.09
N SER A 5 -12.32 -6.69 -11.10
CA SER A 5 -11.45 -6.59 -9.93
C SER A 5 -11.61 -5.28 -9.15
N ASP A 6 -11.83 -4.16 -9.83
CA ASP A 6 -11.88 -2.82 -9.21
C ASP A 6 -13.18 -2.66 -8.40
N VAL A 7 -14.28 -3.23 -8.91
CA VAL A 7 -15.57 -3.25 -8.22
C VAL A 7 -15.50 -4.14 -6.97
N ALA A 8 -14.96 -5.35 -7.09
CA ALA A 8 -14.81 -6.26 -5.96
C ALA A 8 -13.90 -5.69 -4.86
N GLU A 9 -12.82 -4.99 -5.24
CA GLU A 9 -11.93 -4.34 -4.27
C GLU A 9 -12.60 -3.16 -3.57
N ARG A 10 -13.41 -2.39 -4.30
CA ARG A 10 -14.22 -1.32 -3.71
C ARG A 10 -15.24 -1.86 -2.72
N GLU A 11 -15.93 -2.95 -3.06
CA GLU A 11 -16.90 -3.61 -2.17
C GLU A 11 -16.24 -4.17 -0.92
N ARG A 12 -15.07 -4.83 -1.04
CA ARG A 12 -14.28 -5.28 0.11
C ARG A 12 -13.92 -4.14 1.06
N ARG A 13 -13.44 -3.01 0.53
CA ARG A 13 -13.12 -1.81 1.32
C ARG A 13 -14.35 -1.26 2.06
N ILE A 14 -15.50 -1.18 1.38
CA ILE A 14 -16.76 -0.74 1.99
C ILE A 14 -17.19 -1.68 3.11
N ALA A 15 -17.12 -3.00 2.89
CA ALA A 15 -17.45 -3.99 3.90
C ALA A 15 -16.56 -3.85 5.14
N ARG A 16 -15.25 -3.69 4.94
CA ARG A 16 -14.29 -3.48 6.02
C ARG A 16 -14.58 -2.22 6.84
N LEU A 17 -14.89 -1.11 6.17
CA LEU A 17 -15.27 0.13 6.85
C LEU A 17 -16.54 -0.07 7.70
N ARG A 18 -17.52 -0.82 7.22
CA ARG A 18 -18.74 -1.14 8.00
C ARG A 18 -18.44 -1.99 9.23
N GLU A 19 -17.58 -3.00 9.10
CA GLU A 19 -17.11 -3.82 10.22
C GLU A 19 -16.44 -2.96 11.29
N ILE A 20 -15.51 -2.10 10.90
CA ILE A 20 -14.80 -1.21 11.85
C ILE A 20 -15.77 -0.23 12.52
N LYS A 21 -16.74 0.32 11.77
CA LYS A 21 -17.79 1.18 12.35
C LYS A 21 -18.54 0.46 13.47
N ALA A 22 -18.91 -0.81 13.23
CA ALA A 22 -19.60 -1.65 14.20
C ALA A 22 -18.69 -2.00 15.41
N ASP A 23 -17.44 -2.39 15.16
CA ASP A 23 -16.48 -2.75 16.21
C ASP A 23 -16.11 -1.57 17.11
N LEU A 24 -16.06 -0.35 16.56
CA LEU A 24 -15.89 0.87 17.33
C LEU A 24 -17.17 1.31 18.06
N ALA A 25 -18.31 0.70 17.74
CA ALA A 25 -19.62 1.07 18.24
C ALA A 25 -19.87 2.59 18.06
N ILE A 26 -19.64 3.10 16.85
CA ILE A 26 -19.86 4.51 16.51
C ILE A 26 -21.33 4.88 16.78
N SER A 27 -21.53 5.85 17.66
CA SER A 27 -22.86 6.36 18.04
C SER A 27 -23.35 7.46 17.10
N GLY A 28 -24.63 7.83 17.22
CA GLY A 28 -25.23 8.88 16.39
C GLY A 28 -24.47 10.23 16.42
N GLY A 29 -23.95 10.63 17.58
CA GLY A 29 -23.15 11.85 17.71
C GLY A 29 -21.76 11.79 17.07
N GLN A 30 -21.29 10.60 16.70
CA GLN A 30 -19.98 10.35 16.08
C GLN A 30 -20.10 10.07 14.57
N THR A 31 -21.32 9.86 14.06
CA THR A 31 -21.58 9.50 12.65
C THR A 31 -21.00 10.51 11.67
N SER A 32 -21.14 11.81 11.91
CA SER A 32 -20.58 12.84 11.01
C SER A 32 -19.06 12.72 10.86
N ALA A 33 -18.34 12.59 11.98
CA ALA A 33 -16.88 12.43 11.96
C ALA A 33 -16.43 11.10 11.33
N TRP A 34 -17.26 10.06 11.46
CA TRP A 34 -17.03 8.78 10.80
C TRP A 34 -17.25 8.87 9.28
N ASP A 35 -18.32 9.52 8.84
CA ASP A 35 -18.63 9.63 7.41
C ASP A 35 -17.58 10.50 6.69
N GLU A 36 -17.10 11.58 7.32
CA GLU A 36 -15.94 12.35 6.83
C GLU A 36 -14.68 11.50 6.66
N LEU A 37 -14.43 10.55 7.58
CA LEU A 37 -13.30 9.63 7.48
C LEU A 37 -13.49 8.66 6.31
N VAL A 38 -14.70 8.12 6.12
CA VAL A 38 -15.03 7.20 5.02
C VAL A 38 -14.85 7.87 3.67
N ASP A 39 -15.36 9.10 3.51
CA ASP A 39 -15.20 9.87 2.28
C ASP A 39 -13.72 10.15 1.97
N MET A 40 -12.91 10.39 3.01
CA MET A 40 -11.47 10.56 2.85
C MET A 40 -10.75 9.24 2.47
N PHE A 41 -11.21 8.11 2.99
CA PHE A 41 -10.67 6.81 2.57
C PHE A 41 -10.97 6.53 1.09
N HIS A 42 -12.20 6.77 0.64
CA HIS A 42 -12.59 6.59 -0.76
C HIS A 42 -11.84 7.54 -1.70
N SER A 43 -11.87 8.84 -1.41
CA SER A 43 -11.20 9.81 -2.29
C SER A 43 -9.69 9.64 -2.34
N THR A 44 -9.05 9.17 -1.26
CA THR A 44 -7.62 8.82 -1.36
C THR A 44 -7.39 7.58 -2.20
N ALA A 45 -8.17 6.53 -1.97
CA ALA A 45 -8.04 5.29 -2.73
C ALA A 45 -8.06 5.58 -4.24
N ASP A 46 -8.98 6.41 -4.69
CA ASP A 46 -9.10 6.81 -6.09
C ASP A 46 -7.87 7.60 -6.59
N LEU A 47 -7.34 8.52 -5.77
CA LEU A 47 -6.13 9.29 -6.10
C LEU A 47 -4.88 8.41 -6.22
N LEU A 48 -4.69 7.49 -5.29
CA LEU A 48 -3.54 6.58 -5.32
C LEU A 48 -3.64 5.59 -6.47
N GLU A 49 -4.84 5.09 -6.76
CA GLU A 49 -5.09 4.21 -7.90
C GLU A 49 -4.84 4.93 -9.24
N ALA A 50 -5.27 6.19 -9.37
CA ALA A 50 -4.98 7.00 -10.54
C ALA A 50 -3.46 7.22 -10.73
N ALA A 51 -2.75 7.59 -9.66
CA ALA A 51 -1.30 7.79 -9.70
C ALA A 51 -0.53 6.49 -10.04
N ALA A 52 -1.02 5.34 -9.56
CA ALA A 52 -0.44 4.03 -9.90
C ALA A 52 -0.72 3.64 -11.36
N LYS A 53 -1.93 3.89 -11.87
CA LYS A 53 -2.30 3.64 -13.28
C LYS A 53 -1.49 4.52 -14.23
N GLU A 54 -1.31 5.80 -13.90
CA GLU A 54 -0.48 6.73 -14.68
C GLU A 54 0.97 6.23 -14.79
N MET A 55 1.56 5.79 -13.68
CA MET A 55 2.88 5.15 -13.72
C MET A 55 2.89 3.88 -14.59
N ALA A 56 1.93 2.97 -14.42
CA ALA A 56 1.89 1.73 -15.19
C ALA A 56 1.77 1.98 -16.71
N CYS A 57 0.92 2.92 -17.12
CA CYS A 57 0.75 3.30 -18.53
C CYS A 57 2.03 3.92 -19.10
N ASN A 58 2.64 4.88 -18.40
CA ASN A 58 3.88 5.53 -18.84
C ASN A 58 5.02 4.50 -19.04
N TYR A 59 5.15 3.52 -18.14
CA TYR A 59 6.17 2.48 -18.26
C TYR A 59 5.88 1.46 -19.37
N ALA A 60 4.62 1.16 -19.66
CA ALA A 60 4.22 0.18 -20.68
C ALA A 60 4.43 0.70 -22.10
N GLU A 61 4.17 1.99 -22.35
CA GLU A 61 4.30 2.59 -23.69
C GLU A 61 5.75 2.94 -24.03
N ARG A 62 6.49 3.50 -23.07
CA ARG A 62 7.92 3.80 -23.23
C ARG A 62 8.57 3.96 -21.86
N PRO A 63 9.47 3.04 -21.45
CA PRO A 63 10.18 3.19 -20.19
C PRO A 63 10.83 4.58 -20.10
N PRO A 64 10.53 5.37 -19.04
CA PRO A 64 11.08 6.71 -18.91
C PRO A 64 12.60 6.66 -18.79
N SER A 65 13.26 7.78 -19.14
CA SER A 65 14.67 7.94 -18.76
C SER A 65 14.80 7.89 -17.23
N PHE A 66 15.98 7.55 -16.71
CA PHE A 66 16.16 7.48 -15.27
C PHE A 66 15.82 8.81 -14.54
N PRO A 67 16.20 9.99 -15.05
CA PRO A 67 15.73 11.27 -14.50
C PRO A 67 14.21 11.41 -14.48
N ASP A 68 13.52 11.12 -15.60
CA ASP A 68 12.06 11.21 -15.68
C ASP A 68 11.38 10.21 -14.74
N ALA A 69 11.97 9.03 -14.55
CA ALA A 69 11.50 8.03 -13.59
C ALA A 69 11.56 8.54 -12.14
N LEU A 70 12.61 9.30 -11.78
CA LEU A 70 12.74 9.92 -10.47
C LEU A 70 11.71 11.04 -10.26
N GLU A 71 11.46 11.86 -11.29
CA GLU A 71 10.43 12.90 -11.25
C GLU A 71 9.03 12.31 -11.05
N LEU A 72 8.68 11.26 -11.82
CA LEU A 72 7.44 10.52 -11.62
C LEU A 72 7.35 9.95 -10.20
N ARG A 73 8.45 9.39 -9.67
CA ARG A 73 8.48 8.87 -8.30
C ARG A 73 8.26 9.97 -7.27
N MET A 74 8.85 11.15 -7.45
CA MET A 74 8.68 12.29 -6.56
C MET A 74 7.23 12.77 -6.56
N GLN A 75 6.60 12.90 -7.73
CA GLN A 75 5.19 13.28 -7.84
C GLN A 75 4.28 12.29 -7.08
N ASN A 76 4.53 10.99 -7.23
CA ASN A 76 3.77 9.96 -6.55
C ASN A 76 3.94 10.03 -5.01
N LEU A 77 5.17 10.27 -4.53
CA LEU A 77 5.44 10.50 -3.11
C LEU A 77 4.75 11.77 -2.57
N MET A 78 4.64 12.82 -3.38
CA MET A 78 3.90 14.04 -3.00
C MET A 78 2.40 13.75 -2.84
N VAL A 79 1.81 12.90 -3.70
CA VAL A 79 0.41 12.45 -3.55
C VAL A 79 0.25 11.68 -2.23
N HIS A 80 1.13 10.73 -1.95
CA HIS A 80 1.11 9.99 -0.66
C HIS A 80 1.21 10.94 0.54
N LEU A 81 2.11 11.93 0.50
CA LEU A 81 2.24 12.89 1.60
C LEU A 81 0.95 13.71 1.81
N ALA A 82 0.37 14.21 0.71
CA ALA A 82 -0.86 15.00 0.76
C ALA A 82 -2.02 14.19 1.33
N THR A 83 -2.15 12.92 0.94
CA THR A 83 -3.22 12.07 1.41
C THR A 83 -3.01 11.63 2.86
N THR A 84 -1.79 11.34 3.29
CA THR A 84 -1.48 11.01 4.69
C THR A 84 -1.81 12.19 5.61
N ARG A 85 -1.53 13.42 5.18
CA ARG A 85 -1.90 14.63 5.94
C ARG A 85 -3.42 14.76 6.09
N ARG A 86 -4.18 14.54 5.02
CA ARG A 86 -5.65 14.60 5.07
C ARG A 86 -6.22 13.52 5.98
N LEU A 87 -5.73 12.28 5.84
CA LEU A 87 -6.16 11.16 6.68
C LEU A 87 -5.86 11.43 8.16
N SER A 88 -4.68 11.97 8.47
CA SER A 88 -4.31 12.35 9.84
C SER A 88 -5.29 13.38 10.43
N ALA A 89 -5.72 14.38 9.64
CA ALA A 89 -6.68 15.37 10.08
C ALA A 89 -8.07 14.76 10.36
N SER A 90 -8.60 13.93 9.44
CA SER A 90 -9.89 13.24 9.61
C SER A 90 -9.87 12.27 10.79
N LEU A 91 -8.79 11.49 10.94
CA LEU A 91 -8.59 10.62 12.09
C LEU A 91 -8.53 11.41 13.39
N GLY A 92 -7.82 12.54 13.42
CA GLY A 92 -7.77 13.41 14.59
C GLY A 92 -9.16 13.93 15.00
N SER A 93 -10.02 14.23 14.03
CA SER A 93 -11.42 14.61 14.29
C SER A 93 -12.20 13.46 14.94
N LEU A 94 -12.14 12.26 14.37
CA LEU A 94 -12.79 11.08 14.93
C LEU A 94 -12.27 10.76 16.34
N TYR A 95 -10.95 10.69 16.54
CA TYR A 95 -10.35 10.35 17.84
C TYR A 95 -10.81 11.30 18.95
N ARG A 96 -10.95 12.60 18.67
CA ARG A 96 -11.45 13.56 19.66
C ARG A 96 -12.89 13.27 20.09
N SER A 97 -13.72 12.76 19.20
CA SER A 97 -15.12 12.40 19.51
C SER A 97 -15.28 11.00 20.14
N LEU A 98 -14.26 10.15 20.05
CA LEU A 98 -14.26 8.82 20.67
C LEU A 98 -14.08 8.86 22.18
N THR A 99 -14.78 7.96 22.89
CA THR A 99 -14.52 7.67 24.31
C THR A 99 -13.18 6.97 24.50
N PRO A 100 -12.61 6.93 25.73
CA PRO A 100 -11.33 6.23 25.97
C PRO A 100 -11.33 4.76 25.53
N SER A 101 -12.43 4.03 25.78
CA SER A 101 -12.55 2.62 25.38
C SER A 101 -12.67 2.45 23.87
N GLN A 102 -13.29 3.40 23.17
CA GLN A 102 -13.33 3.43 21.71
C GLN A 102 -11.96 3.74 21.10
N ARG A 103 -11.19 4.67 21.69
CA ARG A 103 -9.82 4.98 21.22
C ARG A 103 -8.91 3.76 21.30
N MET A 104 -8.95 3.01 22.40
CA MET A 104 -8.18 1.76 22.51
C MET A 104 -8.54 0.73 21.44
N ARG A 105 -9.82 0.64 21.04
CA ARG A 105 -10.23 -0.22 19.92
C ARG A 105 -9.75 0.35 18.58
N ALA A 106 -9.85 1.66 18.40
CA ALA A 106 -9.39 2.37 17.21
C ALA A 106 -7.89 2.15 16.97
N ASP A 107 -7.07 2.21 18.01
CA ASP A 107 -5.62 1.97 17.94
C ASP A 107 -5.27 0.55 17.45
N ARG A 108 -6.17 -0.43 17.67
CA ARG A 108 -5.99 -1.81 17.20
C ARG A 108 -6.51 -2.02 15.78
N LEU A 109 -7.63 -1.39 15.44
CA LEU A 109 -8.36 -1.65 14.19
C LEU A 109 -7.86 -0.78 13.03
N LEU A 110 -7.64 0.50 13.26
CA LEU A 110 -7.34 1.46 12.18
C LEU A 110 -5.99 1.23 11.48
N PRO A 111 -4.92 0.73 12.15
CA PRO A 111 -3.70 0.35 11.44
C PRO A 111 -3.93 -0.77 10.39
N THR A 112 -4.84 -1.71 10.66
CA THR A 112 -5.17 -2.78 9.69
C THR A 112 -5.87 -2.21 8.47
N LEU A 113 -6.81 -1.29 8.66
CA LEU A 113 -7.48 -0.57 7.58
C LEU A 113 -6.49 0.23 6.72
N TYR A 114 -5.51 0.88 7.35
CA TYR A 114 -4.46 1.62 6.67
C TYR A 114 -3.58 0.70 5.79
N ALA A 115 -3.21 -0.47 6.30
CA ALA A 115 -2.44 -1.47 5.56
C ALA A 115 -3.23 -2.08 4.38
N GLU A 116 -4.49 -2.46 4.62
CA GLU A 116 -5.37 -3.09 3.62
C GLU A 116 -5.72 -2.15 2.47
N CYS A 117 -5.84 -0.85 2.72
CA CYS A 117 -6.08 0.13 1.67
C CYS A 117 -4.84 0.40 0.79
N GLY A 118 -3.74 -0.33 0.98
CA GLY A 118 -2.55 -0.27 0.13
C GLY A 118 -1.62 0.93 0.40
N TRP A 119 -1.82 1.66 1.49
CA TRP A 119 -1.09 2.90 1.78
C TRP A 119 0.36 2.67 2.22
N LEU A 120 0.68 1.51 2.77
CA LEU A 120 2.05 1.10 3.11
C LEU A 120 2.74 0.37 1.94
N GLY A 121 2.12 0.36 0.75
CA GLY A 121 2.33 -0.70 -0.23
C GLY A 121 1.74 -2.00 0.30
N ARG A 122 1.27 -2.88 -0.60
CA ARG A 122 1.11 -4.27 -0.17
C ARG A 122 2.48 -4.69 0.36
N PRO A 123 2.60 -5.30 1.57
CA PRO A 123 3.80 -6.07 1.83
C PRO A 123 3.90 -6.99 0.64
N THR A 124 4.96 -6.83 -0.16
CA THR A 124 5.23 -7.72 -1.27
C THR A 124 5.17 -9.10 -0.64
N GLU A 125 4.10 -9.84 -0.92
CA GLU A 125 4.05 -11.27 -0.66
C GLU A 125 5.37 -11.75 -1.19
N THR A 126 6.22 -12.19 -0.27
CA THR A 126 7.53 -12.71 -0.55
C THR A 126 7.33 -13.70 -1.68
N GLN A 127 7.80 -13.30 -2.86
CA GLN A 127 7.95 -14.16 -4.01
C GLN A 127 8.50 -15.48 -3.48
N PRO A 128 7.83 -16.62 -3.71
CA PRO A 128 8.32 -17.88 -3.17
C PRO A 128 9.75 -18.04 -3.68
N ARG A 129 10.72 -18.04 -2.75
CA ARG A 129 12.09 -18.46 -2.99
C ARG A 129 12.01 -19.96 -3.32
N GLY A 130 11.72 -20.22 -4.58
CA GLY A 130 11.44 -21.55 -5.10
C GLY A 130 11.78 -21.64 -6.58
N SER A 131 12.83 -20.94 -7.03
CA SER A 131 13.59 -21.38 -8.19
C SER A 131 14.91 -21.92 -7.68
N THR A 132 14.89 -23.20 -7.32
CA THR A 132 16.10 -24.00 -7.21
C THR A 132 16.74 -23.98 -8.59
N ARG A 133 17.71 -23.09 -8.80
CA ARG A 133 18.58 -23.12 -9.97
C ARG A 133 19.49 -24.33 -9.81
N ALA A 134 18.96 -25.51 -10.15
CA ALA A 134 19.75 -26.70 -10.38
C ALA A 134 20.65 -26.46 -11.59
N GLY A 135 21.95 -26.70 -11.42
CA GLY A 135 22.85 -27.00 -12.55
C GLY A 135 23.68 -25.84 -13.13
N ALA A 136 24.40 -25.08 -12.30
CA ALA A 136 25.64 -24.46 -12.78
C ALA A 136 26.74 -25.53 -12.81
N ASN A 137 26.82 -26.30 -13.90
CA ASN A 137 28.00 -27.09 -14.22
C ASN A 137 29.07 -26.16 -14.81
N LEU A 138 29.80 -25.45 -13.95
CA LEU A 138 31.12 -24.95 -14.31
C LEU A 138 32.11 -26.08 -14.00
N LYS A 139 32.48 -26.85 -15.02
CA LYS A 139 33.69 -27.69 -14.99
C LYS A 139 34.88 -26.74 -14.86
N ILE A 140 35.35 -26.54 -13.63
CA ILE A 140 36.73 -26.11 -13.40
C ILE A 140 37.52 -27.41 -13.45
N ASP A 141 38.13 -27.67 -14.61
CA ASP A 141 39.08 -28.77 -14.74
C ASP A 141 40.25 -28.48 -13.80
N GLY A 142 40.48 -29.44 -12.91
CA GLY A 142 41.49 -29.33 -11.88
C GLY A 142 42.87 -29.69 -12.38
N ARG A 143 43.87 -29.23 -11.59
CA ARG A 143 45.10 -29.93 -11.23
C ARG A 143 46.00 -30.40 -12.41
N GLU A 144 47.29 -30.05 -12.43
CA GLU A 144 48.25 -30.51 -11.43
C GLU A 144 49.52 -29.62 -11.34
N ARG A 145 49.90 -29.35 -10.09
CA ARG A 145 51.25 -29.45 -9.48
C ARG A 145 52.44 -28.69 -10.11
N SER A 146 52.84 -27.63 -9.39
CA SER A 146 54.18 -27.21 -8.87
C SER A 146 55.45 -28.04 -9.21
N PRO A 147 56.70 -27.61 -8.83
CA PRO A 147 57.27 -26.28 -8.47
C PRO A 147 58.69 -26.03 -9.10
N LEU A 148 59.39 -24.97 -8.65
CA LEU A 148 60.85 -24.68 -8.79
C LEU A 148 61.32 -24.21 -10.19
N ALA A 149 62.27 -23.30 -10.36
CA ALA A 149 63.11 -22.49 -9.48
C ALA A 149 63.81 -21.41 -10.34
N ALA A 150 64.23 -20.34 -9.67
CA ALA A 150 65.22 -19.31 -10.07
C ALA A 150 64.87 -18.41 -11.26
#